data_AF-A0A368TC77-F1
#
_entry.id   AF-A0A368TC77-F1
#
_cell.length_a   1.000
_cell.length_b   1.000
_cell.length_c   1.000
_cell.angle_alpha   90.00
_cell.angle_beta   90.00
_cell.angle_gamma   90.00
#
_symmetry.space_group_name_H-M   'P 1'
#
loop_
_entity.id
_entity.type
_entity.pdbx_description
1 polymer ?
#
loop_
_entity_poly.entity_id
_entity_poly.type
_entity_poly.pdbx_seq_one_letter_code
_entity_poly.pdbx_strand_id
1 'polypeptide(L)'
;MLLPGAHCINPLNWKTDISTALASENLGARFYDDARGEFLREVDVYCGAQINTETGALTTTLPVGEELDIGPFPEGVYHRYDYALWYRNLQTNVGDRITAFLNQ
;
A
#
# COMPACT_ATOMS: atom_id res chain seq x y z
N MET A 1 -5.22 4.25 -16.01
CA MET A 1 -4.09 5.19 -16.15
C MET A 1 -4.28 6.31 -15.14
N LEU A 2 -3.21 6.75 -14.49
CA LEU A 2 -3.25 7.92 -13.61
C LEU A 2 -3.53 9.19 -14.40
N LEU A 3 -4.09 10.19 -13.72
CA LEU A 3 -4.34 11.49 -14.31
C LEU A 3 -3.02 12.22 -14.61
N PRO A 4 -2.98 13.08 -15.65
CA PRO A 4 -1.81 13.91 -15.92
C PRO A 4 -1.36 14.70 -14.69
N GLY A 5 -0.06 14.65 -14.37
CA GLY A 5 0.54 15.32 -13.21
C GLY A 5 0.46 14.54 -11.89
N ALA A 6 -0.20 13.37 -11.86
CA ALA A 6 -0.17 12.50 -10.70
C ALA A 6 1.18 11.78 -10.57
N HIS A 7 1.69 11.71 -9.34
CA HIS A 7 2.90 10.97 -9.00
C HIS A 7 2.54 9.82 -8.05
N CYS A 8 2.92 8.61 -8.42
CA CYS A 8 2.75 7.44 -7.57
C CYS A 8 4.00 7.22 -6.71
N ILE A 9 3.80 6.77 -5.49
CA ILE A 9 4.84 6.31 -4.58
C ILE A 9 4.49 4.91 -4.11
N ASN A 10 5.47 4.03 -4.03
CA ASN A 10 5.31 2.70 -3.46
C ASN A 10 5.50 2.76 -1.93
N PRO A 11 4.46 2.53 -1.11
CA PRO A 11 4.56 2.67 0.36
C PRO A 11 5.43 1.61 1.03
N LEU A 12 5.80 0.53 0.32
CA LEU A 12 6.66 -0.51 0.86
C LEU A 12 8.13 -0.08 0.91
N ASN A 13 8.59 0.73 -0.06
CA ASN A 13 9.99 1.12 -0.20
C ASN A 13 10.22 2.64 -0.36
N TRP A 14 9.14 3.43 -0.36
CA TRP A 14 9.13 4.89 -0.52
C TRP A 14 9.76 5.41 -1.82
N LYS A 15 9.77 4.60 -2.88
CA LYS A 15 10.26 4.97 -4.20
C LYS A 15 9.13 5.36 -5.15
N THR A 16 9.43 6.27 -6.07
CA THR A 16 8.54 6.73 -7.15
C THR A 16 8.95 6.16 -8.52
N ASP A 17 9.85 5.18 -8.52
CA ASP A 17 10.32 4.49 -9.72
C ASP A 17 9.67 3.09 -9.82
N ILE A 18 10.08 2.33 -10.83
CA ILE A 18 9.53 1.00 -11.13
C ILE A 18 10.13 -0.10 -10.26
N SER A 19 10.86 0.22 -9.19
CA SER A 19 11.41 -0.78 -8.27
C SER A 19 10.28 -1.59 -7.65
N THR A 20 10.29 -2.90 -7.90
CA THR A 20 9.42 -3.85 -7.21
C THR A 20 9.75 -3.90 -5.73
N ALA A 21 8.73 -3.88 -4.88
CA ALA A 21 8.83 -4.23 -3.48
C ALA A 21 8.17 -5.59 -3.24
N LEU A 22 8.91 -6.49 -2.60
CA LEU A 22 8.43 -7.84 -2.29
C LEU A 22 7.51 -7.81 -1.06
N ALA A 23 6.70 -8.86 -0.88
CA ALA A 23 5.86 -8.98 0.30
C ALA A 23 6.68 -8.94 1.61
N SER A 24 7.94 -9.38 1.61
CA SER A 24 8.84 -9.30 2.77
C SER A 24 9.13 -7.87 3.24
N GLU A 25 8.85 -6.86 2.42
CA GLU A 25 8.98 -5.43 2.77
C GLU A 25 7.68 -4.86 3.37
N ASN A 26 6.60 -5.64 3.40
CA ASN A 26 5.35 -5.28 4.07
C ASN A 26 5.44 -5.58 5.57
N LEU A 27 5.48 -4.51 6.38
CA LEU A 27 5.65 -4.58 7.83
C LEU A 27 4.37 -4.99 8.57
N GLY A 28 3.26 -5.17 7.87
CA GLY A 28 1.97 -5.54 8.46
C GLY A 28 0.80 -4.82 7.79
N ALA A 29 -0.04 -5.60 7.09
CA ALA A 29 -1.33 -5.15 6.60
C ALA A 29 -2.38 -5.28 7.72
N ARG A 30 -3.19 -4.24 7.94
CA ARG A 30 -4.25 -4.21 8.97
C ARG A 30 -5.60 -3.93 8.37
N PHE A 31 -6.50 -4.89 8.53
CA PHE A 31 -7.86 -4.83 8.02
C PHE A 31 -8.83 -4.44 9.14
N TYR A 32 -9.76 -3.57 8.78
CA TYR A 32 -10.85 -3.13 9.62
C TYR A 32 -12.17 -3.35 8.88
N ASP A 33 -13.25 -3.49 9.64
CA ASP A 33 -14.60 -3.44 9.09
C ASP A 33 -14.90 -2.01 8.63
N ASP A 34 -15.15 -1.81 7.34
CA ASP A 34 -15.36 -0.49 6.75
C ASP A 34 -16.58 0.25 7.33
N ALA A 35 -17.57 -0.47 7.87
CA ALA A 35 -18.80 0.11 8.39
C ALA A 35 -18.71 0.45 9.88
N ARG A 36 -17.99 -0.37 10.66
CA ARG A 36 -17.92 -0.28 12.13
C ARG A 36 -16.56 0.20 12.66
N GLY A 37 -15.52 0.16 11.83
CA GLY A 37 -14.15 0.45 12.24
C GLY A 37 -13.54 -0.62 13.16
N GLU A 38 -14.17 -1.80 13.25
CA GLU A 38 -13.71 -2.89 14.10
C GLU A 38 -12.46 -3.54 13.48
N PHE A 39 -11.46 -3.82 14.30
CA PHE A 39 -10.28 -4.54 13.84
C PHE A 39 -10.65 -5.98 13.45
N LEU A 40 -10.31 -6.38 12.23
CA LEU A 40 -10.60 -7.72 11.71
C LEU A 40 -9.38 -8.63 11.82
N ARG A 41 -8.27 -8.21 11.23
CA ARG A 41 -7.03 -9.00 11.18
C ARG A 41 -5.82 -8.15 10.87
N GLU A 42 -4.66 -8.66 11.27
CA GLU A 42 -3.35 -8.13 10.91
C GLU A 42 -2.49 -9.27 10.38
N VAL A 43 -1.78 -9.02 9.29
CA VAL A 43 -0.94 -10.02 8.62
C VAL A 43 0.36 -9.39 8.18
N ASP A 44 1.48 -9.91 8.70
CA ASP A 44 2.82 -9.54 8.27
C ASP A 44 3.12 -10.17 6.91
N VAL A 45 4.01 -9.54 6.13
CA VAL A 45 4.48 -10.11 4.84
C VAL A 45 3.29 -10.39 3.89
N TYR A 46 2.28 -9.53 3.91
CA TYR A 46 1.00 -9.82 3.25
C TYR A 46 1.07 -9.68 1.72
N CYS A 47 1.56 -8.56 1.20
CA CYS A 47 1.54 -8.32 -0.24
C CYS A 47 2.73 -7.47 -0.69
N GLY A 48 3.15 -7.67 -1.94
CA GLY A 48 4.15 -6.83 -2.60
C GLY A 48 3.49 -5.77 -3.48
N ALA A 49 4.28 -4.79 -3.93
CA ALA A 49 3.77 -3.72 -4.79
C ALA A 49 4.81 -3.22 -5.79
N GLN A 50 4.36 -2.73 -6.93
CA GLN A 50 5.17 -2.07 -7.96
C GLN A 50 4.35 -1.01 -8.70
N ILE A 51 5.00 0.07 -9.11
CA ILE A 51 4.39 1.05 -10.02
C ILE A 51 4.35 0.46 -11.43
N ASN A 52 3.15 0.36 -12.00
CA ASN A 52 2.95 -0.14 -13.35
C ASN A 52 3.41 0.92 -14.38
N THR A 53 4.29 0.52 -15.31
CA THR A 53 4.94 1.40 -16.30
C THR A 53 3.98 2.03 -17.30
N GLU A 54 2.87 1.37 -17.61
CA GLU A 54 1.92 1.82 -18.63
C GLU A 54 0.89 2.79 -18.04
N THR A 55 0.43 2.49 -16.82
CA THR A 55 -0.65 3.23 -16.17
C THR A 55 -0.15 4.26 -15.17
N GLY A 56 1.07 4.12 -14.68
CA GLY A 56 1.64 4.90 -13.57
C GLY A 56 1.07 4.56 -12.19
N ALA A 57 0.07 3.68 -12.10
CA ALA A 57 -0.59 3.34 -10.84
C ALA A 57 0.19 2.31 -10.03
N LEU A 58 -0.02 2.30 -8.72
CA LEU A 58 0.47 1.22 -7.86
C LEU A 58 -0.32 -0.05 -8.15
N THR A 59 0.39 -1.13 -8.46
CA THR A 59 -0.17 -2.47 -8.60
C THR A 59 0.35 -3.35 -7.46
N THR A 60 -0.54 -4.17 -6.89
CA THR A 60 -0.26 -5.03 -5.75
C THR A 60 -0.35 -6.49 -6.13
N THR A 61 0.58 -7.28 -5.62
CA THR A 61 0.57 -8.74 -5.71
C THR A 61 0.09 -9.32 -4.38
N LEU A 62 -1.14 -9.84 -4.35
CA LEU A 62 -1.74 -10.47 -3.18
C LEU A 62 -1.20 -11.89 -2.93
N PRO A 63 -1.38 -12.44 -1.70
CA PRO A 63 -1.21 -13.87 -1.44
C PRO A 63 -2.06 -14.74 -2.36
N VAL A 64 -1.58 -15.96 -2.63
CA VAL A 64 -2.37 -16.96 -3.37
C VAL A 64 -3.65 -17.29 -2.62
N GLY A 65 -4.79 -17.21 -3.31
CA GLY A 65 -6.11 -17.50 -2.76
C GLY A 65 -6.77 -16.35 -2.00
N GLU A 66 -6.10 -15.19 -1.91
CA GLU A 66 -6.70 -13.98 -1.36
C GLU A 66 -7.58 -13.31 -2.43
N GLU A 67 -8.81 -12.96 -2.05
CA GLU A 67 -9.74 -12.21 -2.89
C GLU A 67 -10.25 -11.00 -2.12
N LEU A 68 -10.00 -9.80 -2.65
CA LEU A 68 -10.49 -8.55 -2.09
C LEU A 68 -11.41 -7.86 -3.10
N ASP A 69 -12.53 -7.31 -2.62
CA ASP A 69 -13.44 -6.52 -3.44
C ASP A 69 -12.82 -5.15 -3.77
N ILE A 70 -12.27 -5.03 -4.97
CA ILE A 70 -11.66 -3.79 -5.49
C ILE A 70 -12.67 -2.85 -6.16
N GLY A 71 -13.97 -3.16 -6.15
CA GLY A 71 -15.00 -2.34 -6.76
C GLY A 71 -14.74 -2.07 -8.26
N PRO A 72 -14.80 -0.80 -8.72
CA PRO A 72 -14.64 -0.46 -10.14
C PRO A 72 -13.17 -0.36 -10.60
N PHE A 73 -12.20 -0.65 -9.73
CA PHE A 73 -10.79 -0.52 -10.08
C PHE A 73 -10.28 -1.73 -10.88
N PRO A 74 -9.31 -1.54 -11.78
CA PRO A 74 -8.67 -2.66 -12.48
C PRO A 74 -7.96 -3.60 -11.52
N GLU A 75 -7.81 -4.86 -11.93
CA GLU A 75 -7.02 -5.85 -11.20
C GLU A 75 -5.62 -5.32 -10.87
N GLY A 76 -5.15 -5.60 -9.65
CA GLY A 76 -3.89 -5.09 -9.13
C GLY A 76 -4.01 -3.71 -8.47
N VAL A 77 -5.05 -2.92 -8.74
CA VAL A 77 -5.24 -1.58 -8.15
C VAL A 77 -6.18 -1.67 -6.95
N TYR A 78 -5.59 -1.79 -5.76
CA TYR A 78 -6.32 -1.97 -4.50
C TYR A 78 -6.52 -0.64 -3.74
N HIS A 79 -6.94 0.43 -4.43
CA HIS A 79 -7.00 1.78 -3.86
C HIS A 79 -7.86 1.89 -2.58
N ARG A 80 -8.97 1.13 -2.53
CA ARG A 80 -9.82 1.01 -1.32
C ARG A 80 -9.04 0.56 -0.09
N TYR A 81 -7.99 -0.24 -0.28
CA TYR A 81 -7.23 -0.89 0.76
C TYR A 81 -5.87 -0.22 1.02
N ASP A 82 -5.56 0.94 0.45
CA ASP A 82 -4.23 1.55 0.60
C ASP A 82 -3.80 1.70 2.08
N TYR A 83 -4.68 2.21 2.94
CA TYR A 83 -4.35 2.29 4.37
C TYR A 83 -4.26 0.91 5.06
N ALA A 84 -5.04 -0.06 4.60
CA ALA A 84 -5.04 -1.40 5.16
C ALA A 84 -3.77 -2.17 4.78
N LEU A 85 -3.43 -2.22 3.49
CA LEU A 85 -2.30 -2.99 2.95
C LEU A 85 -0.95 -2.46 3.42
N TRP A 86 -0.83 -1.14 3.64
CA TRP A 86 0.43 -0.46 3.94
C TRP A 86 0.52 0.02 5.39
N TYR A 87 -0.41 -0.39 6.28
CA TYR A 87 -0.62 0.23 7.58
C TYR A 87 0.67 0.40 8.40
N ARG A 88 1.44 -0.66 8.59
CA ARG A 88 2.66 -0.60 9.41
C ARG A 88 3.81 0.15 8.74
N ASN A 89 3.93 0.06 7.42
CA ASN A 89 4.87 0.90 6.67
C ASN A 89 4.53 2.38 6.85
N LEU A 90 3.26 2.76 6.70
CA LEU A 90 2.78 4.13 6.93
C LEU A 90 3.05 4.58 8.37
N GLN A 91 2.78 3.73 9.37
CA GLN A 91 3.07 4.03 10.77
C GLN A 91 4.55 4.36 11.00
N THR A 92 5.47 3.55 10.46
CA THR A 92 6.91 3.83 10.53
C THR A 92 7.23 5.17 9.88
N ASN A 93 6.72 5.42 8.67
CA ASN A 93 7.01 6.66 7.94
C ASN A 93 6.46 7.92 8.61
N VAL A 94 5.31 7.83 9.29
CA VAL A 94 4.80 8.92 10.12
C VAL A 94 5.78 9.22 11.25
N GLY A 95 6.30 8.19 11.93
CA GLY A 95 7.33 8.34 12.96
C GLY A 95 8.61 9.01 12.44
N ASP A 96 9.09 8.57 11.28
CA ASP A 96 10.28 9.14 10.62
C ASP A 96 10.06 10.63 10.29
N ARG A 97 8.89 10.98 9.74
CA ARG A 97 8.55 12.37 9.39
C ARG A 97 8.40 13.27 10.60
N ILE A 98 7.78 12.79 11.68
CA ILE A 98 7.67 13.54 12.94
C ILE A 98 9.08 13.80 13.50
N THR A 99 9.92 12.79 13.53
CA THR A 99 11.31 12.90 14.00
C THR A 99 12.10 13.91 13.16
N ALA A 100 12.00 13.82 11.83
CA ALA A 100 12.65 14.75 10.90
C ALA A 100 12.14 16.19 11.02
N PHE A 101 10.87 16.39 11.41
CA PHE A 101 10.32 17.72 11.67
C PHE A 101 10.83 18.30 12.99
N LEU A 102 10.86 17.50 14.06
CA LEU A 102 11.27 17.95 15.40
C LEU A 102 12.78 18.17 15.55
N ASN A 103 13.60 17.52 14.71
CA ASN A 103 15.06 17.63 14.70
C ASN A 103 15.60 18.69 13.70
N GLN A 104 14.72 19.55 13.16
CA GLN A 104 15.12 20.74 12.40
C GLN A 104 15.50 21.89 13.33
#